data_AF-A0A8T6RB64-F1
#
_entry.id   AF-A0A8T6RB64-F1
#
_cell.length_a   1.000
_cell.length_b   1.000
_cell.length_c   1.000
_cell.angle_alpha   90.00
_cell.angle_beta   90.00
_cell.angle_gamma   90.00
#
_symmetry.space_group_name_H-M   'P 1'
#
loop_
_entity.id
_entity.type
_entity.pdbx_description
1 polymer ?
#
loop_
_entity_poly.entity_id
_entity_poly.type
_entity_poly.pdbx_seq_one_letter_code
_entity_poly.pdbx_strand_id
1 'polypeptide(L)'
;MPTIPTFKEEKEKWAKKVVSIVVADTSSGVLDMLDIDQQRVKNLKKAVIQGEPDVEVELVNDDLLEMLSITGSKDSMVDRFEKIAGSGLTEIILGPLVTGKCRETKEEMLQEIRSRTAQSK
;
A
#
# COMPACT_ATOMS: atom_id res chain seq x y z
N MET A 1 -5.56 3.52 2.68
CA MET A 1 -4.37 3.38 1.80
C MET A 1 -3.75 2.02 2.04
N PRO A 2 -3.44 1.22 1.00
CA PRO A 2 -2.77 -0.07 1.19
C PRO A 2 -1.39 0.12 1.83
N THR A 3 -1.06 -0.74 2.80
CA THR A 3 0.23 -0.76 3.48
C THR A 3 0.96 -2.04 3.10
N ILE A 4 2.08 -1.91 2.40
CA ILE A 4 2.78 -3.03 1.77
C ILE A 4 4.22 -3.04 2.28
N PRO A 5 4.55 -3.93 3.24
CA PRO A 5 5.86 -3.93 3.89
C PRO A 5 6.95 -4.47 2.94
N THR A 6 7.68 -3.59 2.24
CA THR A 6 8.68 -3.98 1.21
C THR A 6 10.09 -4.28 1.74
N PHE A 7 10.32 -4.16 3.04
CA PHE A 7 11.63 -4.31 3.70
C PHE A 7 12.24 -5.73 3.76
N LYS A 8 11.65 -6.74 3.11
CA LYS A 8 12.30 -8.06 2.88
C LYS A 8 12.31 -8.28 1.37
N GLU A 9 13.42 -8.72 0.80
CA GLU A 9 13.67 -8.80 -0.66
C GLU A 9 12.53 -9.52 -1.44
N GLU A 10 12.38 -9.14 -2.72
CA GLU A 10 11.30 -9.51 -3.67
C GLU A 10 9.91 -8.85 -3.52
N LYS A 11 9.80 -7.73 -2.80
CA LYS A 11 8.48 -7.12 -2.53
C LYS A 11 8.11 -5.90 -3.34
N GLU A 12 9.04 -5.30 -4.09
CA GLU A 12 8.73 -4.15 -4.93
C GLU A 12 7.79 -4.54 -6.09
N LYS A 13 8.06 -5.65 -6.78
CA LYS A 13 7.16 -6.20 -7.81
C LYS A 13 5.76 -6.46 -7.25
N TRP A 14 5.68 -6.92 -6.00
CA TRP A 14 4.41 -7.09 -5.28
C TRP A 14 3.71 -5.77 -4.97
N ALA A 15 4.44 -4.77 -4.50
CA ALA A 15 3.88 -3.45 -4.23
C ALA A 15 3.32 -2.83 -5.52
N LYS A 16 4.07 -2.93 -6.62
CA LYS A 16 3.65 -2.48 -7.95
C LYS A 16 2.38 -3.19 -8.39
N LYS A 17 2.29 -4.50 -8.20
CA LYS A 17 1.07 -5.27 -8.51
C LYS A 17 -0.15 -4.90 -7.68
N VAL A 18 0.01 -4.61 -6.39
CA VAL A 18 -1.12 -4.15 -5.57
C VAL A 18 -1.55 -2.76 -6.02
N VAL A 19 -0.60 -1.87 -6.29
CA VAL A 19 -0.89 -0.51 -6.75
C VAL A 19 -1.54 -0.51 -8.13
N SER A 20 -1.17 -1.42 -9.05
CA SER A 20 -1.81 -1.51 -10.36
C SER A 20 -3.31 -1.81 -10.24
N ILE A 21 -3.68 -2.74 -9.35
CA ILE A 21 -5.07 -3.08 -9.04
C ILE A 21 -5.79 -1.87 -8.41
N VAL A 22 -5.16 -1.20 -7.45
CA VAL A 22 -5.74 -0.01 -6.80
C VAL A 22 -6.02 1.09 -7.83
N VAL A 23 -5.07 1.39 -8.72
CA VAL A 23 -5.28 2.37 -9.79
C VAL A 23 -6.44 1.96 -10.71
N ALA A 24 -6.52 0.68 -11.07
CA ALA A 24 -7.59 0.16 -11.91
C ALA A 24 -8.98 0.32 -11.28
N ASP A 25 -9.08 0.08 -9.97
CA ASP A 25 -10.34 0.18 -9.21
C ASP A 25 -10.69 1.63 -8.80
N THR A 26 -9.70 2.52 -8.75
CA THR A 26 -9.91 3.92 -8.35
C THR A 26 -10.60 4.71 -9.47
N SER A 27 -11.67 5.43 -9.12
CA SER A 27 -12.39 6.30 -10.06
C SER A 27 -11.49 7.38 -10.66
N SER A 28 -11.70 7.74 -11.94
CA SER A 28 -10.86 8.75 -12.60
C SER A 28 -10.91 10.10 -11.89
N GLY A 29 -12.07 10.52 -11.36
CA GLY A 29 -12.18 11.79 -10.64
C GLY A 29 -11.28 11.88 -9.39
N VAL A 30 -10.97 10.76 -8.73
CA VAL A 30 -9.99 10.73 -7.63
C VAL A 30 -8.56 10.80 -8.17
N LEU A 31 -8.26 10.11 -9.27
CA LEU A 31 -6.94 10.10 -9.90
C LEU A 31 -6.59 11.45 -10.53
N ASP A 32 -7.58 12.18 -11.04
CA ASP A 32 -7.43 13.53 -11.61
C ASP A 32 -7.07 14.57 -10.55
N MET A 33 -7.33 14.29 -9.26
CA MET A 33 -6.94 15.15 -8.14
C MET A 33 -5.48 14.93 -7.70
N LEU A 34 -4.82 13.89 -8.21
CA LEU A 34 -3.44 13.56 -7.89
C LEU A 34 -2.49 14.14 -8.94
N ASP A 35 -1.33 14.62 -8.49
CA ASP A 35 -0.26 15.09 -9.37
C ASP A 35 0.54 13.90 -9.92
N ILE A 36 -0.10 13.13 -10.81
CA ILE A 36 0.44 11.90 -11.43
C ILE A 36 0.27 11.93 -12.94
N ASP A 37 1.11 11.17 -13.66
CA ASP A 37 1.02 11.02 -15.11
C ASP A 37 -0.29 10.32 -15.53
N GLN A 38 -1.25 11.11 -15.97
CA GLN A 38 -2.58 10.65 -16.38
C GLN A 38 -2.54 9.71 -17.60
N GLN A 39 -1.56 9.87 -18.49
CA GLN A 39 -1.41 8.99 -19.64
C GLN A 39 -0.90 7.61 -19.20
N ARG A 40 0.04 7.58 -18.24
CA ARG A 40 0.51 6.34 -17.60
C ARG A 40 -0.63 5.64 -16.86
N VAL A 41 -1.43 6.36 -16.08
CA VAL A 41 -2.62 5.84 -15.41
C VAL A 41 -3.59 5.18 -16.41
N LYS A 42 -3.89 5.85 -17.52
CA LYS A 42 -4.76 5.32 -18.57
C LYS A 42 -4.22 4.02 -19.19
N ASN A 43 -2.92 4.00 -19.48
CA ASN A 43 -2.26 2.81 -20.02
C ASN A 43 -2.29 1.66 -19.01
N LEU A 44 -2.06 1.95 -17.73
CA LEU A 44 -2.08 0.97 -16.67
C LEU A 44 -3.48 0.37 -16.46
N LYS A 45 -4.53 1.21 -16.44
CA LYS A 45 -5.92 0.71 -16.39
C LYS A 45 -6.22 -0.26 -17.54
N LYS A 46 -5.74 0.07 -18.75
CA LYS A 46 -5.91 -0.79 -19.93
C LYS A 46 -5.17 -2.12 -19.75
N ALA A 47 -3.91 -2.10 -19.33
CA ALA A 47 -3.11 -3.31 -19.09
C ALA A 47 -3.74 -4.25 -18.05
N VAL A 48 -4.30 -3.68 -16.97
CA VAL A 48 -5.01 -4.46 -15.93
C VAL A 48 -6.28 -5.12 -16.50
N ILE A 49 -7.09 -4.40 -17.27
CA ILE A 49 -8.30 -4.94 -17.92
C ILE A 49 -7.96 -6.07 -18.90
N GLN A 50 -6.83 -5.93 -19.61
CA GLN A 50 -6.35 -6.93 -20.57
C GLN A 50 -5.68 -8.14 -19.91
N GLY A 51 -5.43 -8.08 -18.60
CA GLY A 51 -4.77 -9.16 -17.85
C GLY A 51 -3.30 -9.32 -18.23
N GLU A 52 -2.58 -8.21 -18.39
CA GLU A 52 -1.16 -8.17 -18.77
C GLU A 52 -0.27 -7.86 -17.53
N PRO A 53 0.04 -8.87 -16.67
CA PRO A 53 0.61 -8.64 -15.34
C PRO A 53 2.09 -8.20 -15.32
N ASP A 54 2.84 -8.40 -16.40
CA ASP A 54 4.21 -7.88 -16.47
C ASP A 54 4.21 -6.42 -16.96
N VAL A 55 3.31 -6.08 -17.88
CA VAL A 55 3.12 -4.71 -18.39
C VAL A 55 2.57 -3.80 -17.29
N GLU A 56 1.63 -4.27 -16.47
CA GLU A 56 1.10 -3.48 -15.35
C GLU A 56 2.21 -3.08 -14.37
N VAL A 57 3.16 -3.97 -14.08
CA VAL A 57 4.24 -3.74 -13.10
C VAL A 57 5.21 -2.69 -13.62
N GLU A 58 5.55 -2.74 -14.91
CA GLU A 58 6.46 -1.77 -15.53
C GLU A 58 5.87 -0.36 -15.58
N LEU A 59 4.53 -0.25 -15.63
CA LEU A 59 3.82 1.02 -15.67
C LEU A 59 3.64 1.65 -14.28
N VAL A 60 3.92 0.95 -13.19
CA VAL A 60 3.91 1.52 -11.83
C VAL A 60 5.29 2.09 -11.51
N ASN A 61 5.39 3.41 -11.47
CA ASN A 61 6.59 4.13 -11.04
C ASN A 61 6.54 4.47 -9.53
N ASP A 62 7.61 5.08 -9.05
CA ASP A 62 7.77 5.44 -7.64
C ASP A 62 6.72 6.47 -7.19
N ASP A 63 6.31 7.41 -8.05
CA ASP A 63 5.26 8.38 -7.71
C ASP A 63 3.92 7.68 -7.42
N LEU A 64 3.53 6.71 -8.26
CA LEU A 64 2.33 5.93 -8.06
C LEU A 64 2.42 5.07 -6.80
N LEU A 65 3.59 4.48 -6.52
CA LEU A 65 3.83 3.75 -5.27
C LEU A 65 3.71 4.68 -4.05
N GLU A 66 4.31 5.86 -4.11
CA GLU A 66 4.35 6.81 -3.01
C GLU A 66 2.97 7.40 -2.71
N MET A 67 2.20 7.78 -3.73
CA MET A 67 0.89 8.41 -3.56
C MET A 67 -0.21 7.42 -3.18
N LEU A 68 -0.12 6.17 -3.64
CA LEU A 68 -1.21 5.21 -3.50
C LEU A 68 -0.91 4.09 -2.50
N SER A 69 0.25 4.10 -1.85
CA SER A 69 0.61 3.09 -0.85
C SER A 69 1.50 3.61 0.27
N ILE A 70 1.54 2.88 1.38
CA ILE A 70 2.58 2.99 2.41
C ILE A 70 3.55 1.83 2.21
N THR A 71 4.73 2.12 1.66
CA THR A 71 5.80 1.16 1.37
C THR A 71 7.15 1.72 1.84
N GLY A 72 8.20 0.88 1.83
CA GLY A 72 9.57 1.31 2.13
C GLY A 72 10.15 0.68 3.39
N SER A 73 11.11 1.39 4.00
CA SER A 73 11.72 1.00 5.26
C SER A 73 10.71 1.10 6.41
N LYS A 74 10.94 0.34 7.49
CA LYS A 74 10.12 0.40 8.70
C LYS A 74 9.96 1.83 9.21
N ASP A 75 11.05 2.59 9.27
CA ASP A 75 11.04 3.96 9.78
C ASP A 75 10.21 4.89 8.88
N SER A 76 10.37 4.80 7.56
CA SER A 76 9.55 5.57 6.60
C SER A 76 8.05 5.26 6.73
N MET A 77 7.71 3.98 6.95
CA MET A 77 6.33 3.59 7.17
C MET A 77 5.77 4.18 8.48
N VAL A 78 6.55 4.17 9.57
CA VAL A 78 6.15 4.76 10.85
C VAL A 78 5.93 6.27 10.70
N ASP A 79 6.86 6.98 10.08
CA ASP A 79 6.75 8.43 9.85
C ASP A 79 5.48 8.78 9.06
N ARG A 80 5.11 7.97 8.06
CA ARG A 80 3.87 8.13 7.31
C ARG A 80 2.63 7.88 8.17
N PHE A 81 2.64 6.85 9.01
CA PHE A 81 1.54 6.59 9.93
C PHE A 81 1.35 7.71 10.94
N GLU A 82 2.43 8.28 11.49
CA GLU A 82 2.34 9.40 12.42
C GLU A 82 1.75 10.65 11.76
N LYS A 83 2.16 10.97 10.52
CA LYS A 83 1.57 12.07 9.74
C LYS A 83 0.07 11.86 9.49
N ILE A 84 -0.31 10.63 9.14
CA ILE A 84 -1.71 10.25 8.89
C ILE A 84 -2.54 10.31 10.18
N ALA A 85 -2.00 9.83 11.30
CA ALA A 85 -2.67 9.95 12.60
C ALA A 85 -2.87 11.42 13.00
N GLY A 86 -1.87 12.28 12.73
CA GLY A 86 -1.94 13.72 12.96
C GLY A 86 -3.01 14.45 12.15
N SER A 87 -3.48 13.90 11.03
CA SER A 87 -4.58 14.47 10.24
C SER A 87 -5.98 14.01 10.70
N GLY A 88 -6.06 13.24 11.79
CA GLY A 88 -7.33 12.81 12.40
C GLY A 88 -7.84 11.45 11.90
N LEU A 89 -7.06 10.70 11.13
CA LEU A 89 -7.38 9.31 10.81
C LEU A 89 -7.14 8.42 12.04
N THR A 90 -8.22 7.80 12.53
CA THR A 90 -8.22 7.00 13.77
C THR A 90 -8.38 5.50 13.55
N GLU A 91 -8.71 5.08 12.32
CA GLU A 91 -9.00 3.69 12.00
C GLU A 91 -8.02 3.13 10.96
N ILE A 92 -7.53 1.91 11.24
CA ILE A 92 -6.69 1.14 10.33
C ILE A 92 -7.43 -0.15 10.00
N ILE A 93 -7.72 -0.36 8.72
CA ILE A 93 -8.29 -1.61 8.23
C ILE A 93 -7.14 -2.55 7.84
N LEU A 94 -7.07 -3.68 8.52
CA LEU A 94 -6.13 -4.75 8.18
C LEU A 94 -6.77 -5.66 7.13
N GLY A 95 -6.37 -5.47 5.87
CA GLY A 95 -6.70 -6.39 4.78
C GLY A 95 -6.11 -7.79 4.98
N PRO A 96 -6.49 -8.77 4.16
CA PRO A 96 -5.95 -10.13 4.26
C PRO A 96 -4.42 -10.09 4.21
N LEU A 97 -3.79 -10.55 5.30
CA LEU A 97 -2.35 -10.61 5.39
C LEU A 97 -1.87 -11.68 4.41
N VAL A 98 -1.09 -11.24 3.42
CA VAL A 98 -0.69 -12.01 2.23
C VAL A 98 0.21 -13.22 2.56
N THR A 99 0.61 -13.38 3.82
CA THR A 99 1.56 -14.41 4.28
C THR A 99 1.00 -15.83 4.37
N GLY A 100 -0.22 -16.11 3.89
CA GLY A 100 -0.89 -17.42 4.05
C GLY A 100 -1.23 -17.80 5.50
N LYS A 101 -0.64 -17.09 6.47
CA LYS A 101 -0.76 -17.23 7.92
C LYS A 101 -1.43 -16.00 8.53
N CYS A 102 -2.51 -15.55 7.89
CA CYS A 102 -3.20 -14.31 8.26
C CYS A 102 -3.65 -14.30 9.73
N ARG A 103 -3.99 -15.46 10.30
CA ARG A 103 -4.33 -15.57 11.73
C ARG A 103 -3.12 -15.33 12.63
N GLU A 104 -2.02 -16.03 12.39
CA GLU A 104 -0.80 -15.94 13.20
C GLU A 104 -0.23 -14.51 13.17
N THR A 105 -0.16 -13.90 11.99
CA THR A 105 0.35 -12.52 11.87
C THR A 105 -0.57 -11.51 12.57
N LYS A 106 -1.89 -11.73 12.60
CA LYS A 106 -2.81 -10.90 13.41
C LYS A 106 -2.56 -11.08 14.90
N GLU A 107 -2.38 -12.32 15.35
CA GLU A 107 -2.13 -12.64 16.77
C GLU A 107 -0.82 -12.01 17.25
N GLU A 108 0.27 -12.14 16.49
CA GLU A 108 1.58 -11.52 16.78
C GLU A 108 1.46 -9.99 16.87
N MET A 109 0.76 -9.36 15.92
CA MET A 109 0.58 -7.91 15.89
C MET A 109 -0.24 -7.42 17.10
N LEU A 110 -1.32 -8.13 17.46
CA LEU A 110 -2.13 -7.79 18.63
C LEU A 110 -1.35 -7.95 19.94
N GLN A 111 -0.47 -8.96 20.02
CA GLN A 111 0.43 -9.13 21.17
C GLN A 111 1.42 -7.98 21.29
N GLU A 112 2.06 -7.58 20.19
CA GLU A 112 3.00 -6.45 20.19
C GLU A 112 2.32 -5.14 20.60
N ILE A 113 1.11 -4.87 20.08
CA ILE A 113 0.32 -3.69 20.47
C ILE A 113 0.05 -3.70 21.98
N ARG A 114 -0.39 -4.83 22.53
CA ARG A 114 -0.66 -4.96 23.97
C ARG A 114 0.60 -4.72 24.81
N SER A 115 1.74 -5.26 24.38
CA SER A 115 3.02 -5.09 25.06
C SER A 115 3.47 -3.64 25.12
N ARG A 116 3.31 -2.88 24.03
CA ARG A 116 3.69 -1.44 23.99
C ARG A 116 2.74 -0.54 24.78
N THR A 117 1.44 -0.80 24.72
CA THR A 117 0.45 -0.06 25.51
C THR A 117 0.63 -0.31 27.01
N ALA A 118 1.10 -1.51 27.40
CA ALA A 118 1.44 -1.82 28.80
C ALA A 118 2.73 -1.12 29.28
N GLN A 119 3.65 -0.76 28.38
CA GLN A 119 4.90 -0.05 28.70
C GLN A 119 4.75 1.49 28.70
N SER A 120 3.69 2.03 28.10
CA SER A 120 3.38 3.47 28.09
C SER A 120 2.48 3.93 29.24
N LYS A 121 2.25 3.07 30.24
CA LYS A 121 1.58 3.39 31.51
C LYS A 121 2.57 3.33 32.66
#